data_AF-A0A0H5C1S0-F1
#
_entry.id   AF-A0A0H5C1S0-F1
#
_cell.length_a   1.000
_cell.length_b   1.000
_cell.length_c   1.000
_cell.angle_alpha   90.00
_cell.angle_beta   90.00
_cell.angle_gamma   90.00
#
_symmetry.space_group_name_H-M   'P 1'
#
loop_
_entity.id
_entity.type
_entity.pdbx_description
1 polymer ?
#
loop_
_entity_poly.entity_id
_entity_poly.type
_entity_poly.pdbx_seq_one_letter_code
_entity_poly.pdbx_strand_id
1 'polypeptide(L)'
;MYICPKVLPSSLMFAGLGLKKLVLPGSRVVDDQFLNMVARHCPQLETLDLRACGLVTDKGMVNLLFNCNNITTLNLGRHSQSSKITDLTLNAVSKYTQIETLGLAGCSITDNGLWTLALTSSDTLTRLSLNGCVQLTNNSLPRIFAEGLFSNVSVLEIRHILALTNFKPLVLFQRLKYQRGEAVLIEGCEVLEYRMRTEEWKQDMLNSARMLNEIKDWCCDSDDGDIPFESTMATL
;
A
#
# COMPACT_ATOMS: atom_id res chain seq x y z
N MET A 1 15.42 -17.00 8.54
CA MET A 1 16.54 -17.83 8.05
C MET A 1 16.80 -17.49 6.60
N TYR A 2 18.05 -17.22 6.19
CA TYR A 2 18.44 -17.11 4.77
C TYR A 2 19.03 -18.45 4.34
N ILE A 3 18.50 -19.09 3.30
CA ILE A 3 18.93 -20.44 2.86
C ILE A 3 19.42 -20.39 1.42
N CYS A 4 20.39 -21.23 1.10
CA CYS A 4 20.85 -21.48 -0.26
C CYS A 4 19.66 -21.87 -1.17
N PRO A 5 19.47 -21.23 -2.34
CA PRO A 5 18.31 -21.44 -3.22
C PRO A 5 18.17 -22.85 -3.83
N LYS A 6 19.07 -23.78 -3.49
CA LYS A 6 19.10 -25.17 -3.96
C LYS A 6 18.73 -26.21 -2.90
N VAL A 7 18.59 -25.83 -1.62
CA VAL A 7 18.36 -26.78 -0.52
C VAL A 7 17.10 -26.38 0.24
N LEU A 8 16.18 -27.33 0.42
CA LEU A 8 15.03 -27.15 1.30
C LEU A 8 15.39 -27.58 2.73
N PRO A 9 15.05 -26.77 3.74
CA PRO A 9 15.14 -27.23 5.13
C PRO A 9 14.17 -28.40 5.37
N SER A 10 14.62 -29.40 6.13
CA SER A 10 13.79 -30.57 6.47
C SER A 10 12.75 -30.22 7.54
N SER A 11 11.70 -31.05 7.67
CA SER A 11 10.66 -30.87 8.70
C SER A 11 11.24 -30.79 10.12
N LEU A 12 12.32 -31.52 10.39
CA LEU A 12 13.03 -31.50 11.68
C LEU A 12 13.61 -30.11 12.01
N MET A 13 13.97 -29.31 11.00
CA MET A 13 14.45 -27.94 11.21
C MET A 13 13.34 -26.98 11.64
N PHE A 14 12.07 -27.37 11.52
CA PHE A 14 10.92 -26.54 11.90
C PHE A 14 10.26 -26.99 13.20
N ALA A 15 10.53 -28.22 13.64
CA ALA A 15 9.95 -28.76 14.87
C ALA A 15 10.50 -28.04 16.11
N GLY A 16 9.59 -27.47 16.92
CA GLY A 16 9.92 -26.90 18.24
C GLY A 16 10.54 -25.50 18.25
N LEU A 17 10.72 -24.85 17.09
CA LEU A 17 11.44 -23.56 17.01
C LEU A 17 10.55 -22.32 17.09
N GLY A 18 9.22 -22.45 17.08
CA GLY A 18 8.31 -21.29 17.10
C GLY A 18 8.63 -20.28 15.99
N LEU A 19 8.87 -20.78 14.77
CA LEU A 19 9.41 -19.96 13.70
C LEU A 19 8.43 -18.84 13.31
N LYS A 20 8.85 -17.59 13.52
CA LYS A 20 8.08 -16.39 13.15
C LYS A 20 8.43 -15.82 11.78
N LYS A 21 9.62 -16.09 11.24
CA LYS A 21 10.11 -15.46 10.00
C LYS A 21 10.83 -16.43 9.06
N LEU A 22 10.29 -16.58 7.85
CA LEU A 22 10.84 -17.39 6.77
C LEU A 22 11.04 -16.54 5.51
N VAL A 23 12.29 -16.45 5.03
CA VAL A 23 12.68 -15.58 3.91
C VAL A 23 13.54 -16.39 2.93
N LEU A 24 12.96 -16.74 1.78
CA LEU A 24 13.57 -17.63 0.78
C LEU A 24 13.42 -17.09 -0.66
N PRO A 25 13.74 -15.81 -0.94
CA PRO A 25 13.52 -15.26 -2.27
C PRO A 25 14.38 -15.96 -3.33
N GLY A 26 13.82 -16.16 -4.52
CA GLY A 26 14.50 -16.72 -5.69
C GLY A 26 14.82 -18.22 -5.58
N SER A 27 14.28 -18.91 -4.57
CA SER A 27 14.45 -20.35 -4.45
C SER A 27 13.78 -21.07 -5.61
N ARG A 28 14.54 -21.96 -6.27
CA ARG A 28 14.05 -22.75 -7.43
C ARG A 28 13.42 -24.08 -7.02
N VAL A 29 13.45 -24.40 -5.72
CA VAL A 29 13.00 -25.68 -5.16
C VAL A 29 11.81 -25.52 -4.21
N VAL A 30 11.47 -24.29 -3.79
CA VAL A 30 10.31 -24.04 -2.93
C VAL A 30 9.02 -24.16 -3.74
N ASP A 31 8.23 -25.16 -3.42
CA ASP A 31 6.94 -25.49 -4.05
C ASP A 31 5.81 -25.62 -3.00
N ASP A 32 4.63 -26.03 -3.45
CA ASP A 32 3.46 -26.20 -2.58
C ASP A 32 3.63 -27.33 -1.56
N GLN A 33 4.44 -28.36 -1.84
CA GLN A 33 4.71 -29.43 -0.86
C GLN A 33 5.51 -28.88 0.32
N PHE A 34 6.51 -28.05 0.03
CA PHE A 34 7.26 -27.33 1.05
C PHE A 34 6.34 -26.43 1.88
N LEU A 35 5.45 -25.67 1.25
CA LEU A 35 4.50 -24.82 1.99
C LEU A 35 3.56 -25.62 2.87
N ASN A 36 3.10 -26.80 2.44
CA ASN A 36 2.28 -27.69 3.27
C ASN A 36 3.04 -28.20 4.50
N MET A 37 4.33 -28.48 4.36
CA MET A 37 5.18 -28.84 5.50
C MET A 37 5.34 -27.65 6.46
N VAL A 38 5.61 -26.45 5.95
CA VAL A 38 5.72 -25.22 6.77
C VAL A 38 4.41 -24.96 7.51
N ALA A 39 3.27 -25.02 6.83
CA ALA A 39 1.94 -24.83 7.40
C ALA A 39 1.67 -25.73 8.61
N ARG A 40 2.13 -27.00 8.56
CA ARG A 40 1.94 -27.98 9.63
C ARG A 40 2.83 -27.74 10.86
N HIS A 41 4.02 -27.19 10.67
CA HIS A 41 5.04 -27.11 11.72
C HIS A 41 5.30 -25.69 12.23
N CYS A 42 4.86 -24.66 11.50
CA CYS A 42 5.13 -23.25 11.80
C CYS A 42 3.83 -22.42 11.91
N PRO A 43 2.87 -22.76 12.79
CA PRO A 43 1.61 -22.00 12.92
C PRO A 43 1.82 -20.56 13.43
N GLN A 44 2.96 -20.28 14.08
CA GLN A 44 3.31 -18.96 14.61
C GLN A 44 4.01 -18.04 13.59
N LEU A 45 3.97 -18.38 12.30
CA LEU A 45 4.64 -17.59 11.28
C LEU A 45 3.99 -16.21 11.16
N GLU A 46 4.80 -15.16 11.23
CA GLU A 46 4.41 -13.75 11.14
C GLU A 46 4.90 -13.11 9.82
N THR A 47 6.05 -13.55 9.32
CA THR A 47 6.69 -13.03 8.11
C THR A 47 7.05 -14.15 7.14
N LEU A 48 6.57 -14.04 5.90
CA LEU A 48 6.91 -14.93 4.79
C LEU A 48 7.32 -14.13 3.54
N ASP A 49 8.53 -14.37 3.05
CA ASP A 49 9.01 -13.79 1.78
C ASP A 49 9.47 -14.90 0.83
N LEU A 50 8.71 -15.10 -0.24
CA LEU A 50 8.92 -16.08 -1.31
C LEU A 50 8.95 -15.40 -2.69
N ARG A 51 9.37 -14.13 -2.76
CA ARG A 51 9.52 -13.44 -4.06
C ARG A 51 10.43 -14.25 -4.98
N ALA A 52 10.09 -14.29 -6.27
CA ALA A 52 10.79 -15.06 -7.30
C ALA A 52 10.84 -16.59 -7.08
N CYS A 53 10.04 -17.16 -6.18
CA CYS A 53 9.84 -18.61 -6.07
C CYS A 53 8.80 -19.10 -7.08
N GLY A 54 9.26 -19.46 -8.29
CA GLY A 54 8.37 -19.75 -9.43
C GLY A 54 7.59 -21.07 -9.37
N LEU A 55 7.74 -21.90 -8.32
CA LEU A 55 6.99 -23.17 -8.17
C LEU A 55 5.82 -23.06 -7.19
N VAL A 56 5.71 -21.96 -6.44
CA VAL A 56 4.60 -21.71 -5.51
C VAL A 56 3.35 -21.32 -6.28
N THR A 57 2.19 -21.85 -5.86
CA THR A 57 0.88 -21.54 -6.43
C THR A 57 -0.14 -21.14 -5.35
N ASP A 58 -1.30 -20.66 -5.80
CA ASP A 58 -2.46 -20.41 -4.94
C ASP A 58 -2.80 -21.60 -4.03
N LYS A 59 -2.65 -22.84 -4.50
CA LYS A 59 -2.97 -24.03 -3.69
C LYS A 59 -2.12 -24.12 -2.44
N GLY A 60 -0.80 -23.97 -2.58
CA GLY A 60 0.13 -23.99 -1.45
C GLY A 60 -0.08 -22.80 -0.51
N MET A 61 -0.31 -21.62 -1.08
CA MET A 61 -0.54 -20.40 -0.30
C MET A 61 -1.84 -20.42 0.49
N VAL A 62 -2.95 -20.87 -0.11
CA VAL A 62 -4.25 -20.98 0.59
C VAL A 62 -4.13 -21.93 1.78
N ASN A 63 -3.49 -23.09 1.60
CA ASN A 63 -3.28 -24.02 2.71
C ASN A 63 -2.37 -23.44 3.80
N LEU A 64 -1.30 -22.72 3.42
CA LEU A 64 -0.42 -22.07 4.38
C LEU A 64 -1.14 -20.99 5.18
N LEU A 65 -1.86 -20.08 4.52
CA LEU A 65 -2.59 -18.99 5.16
C LEU A 65 -3.72 -19.49 6.06
N PHE A 66 -4.34 -20.63 5.72
CA PHE A 66 -5.33 -21.28 6.57
C PHE A 66 -4.75 -21.72 7.93
N ASN A 67 -3.52 -22.22 7.96
CA ASN A 67 -2.89 -22.74 9.19
C ASN A 67 -1.98 -21.71 9.91
N CYS A 68 -1.50 -20.69 9.20
CA CYS A 68 -0.58 -19.66 9.70
C CYS A 68 -1.28 -18.30 9.74
N ASN A 69 -2.21 -18.10 10.68
CA ASN A 69 -3.06 -16.92 10.72
C ASN A 69 -2.37 -15.66 11.29
N ASN A 70 -1.19 -15.82 11.89
CA ASN A 70 -0.41 -14.72 12.48
C ASN A 70 0.40 -13.92 11.44
N ILE A 71 0.30 -14.26 10.16
CA ILE A 71 1.07 -13.59 9.10
C ILE A 71 0.61 -12.14 8.96
N THR A 72 1.53 -11.20 9.21
CA THR A 72 1.33 -9.76 9.00
C THR A 72 2.17 -9.24 7.83
N THR A 73 3.24 -9.97 7.46
CA THR A 73 4.12 -9.61 6.32
C THR A 73 4.21 -10.77 5.33
N LEU A 74 3.71 -10.54 4.11
CA LEU A 74 3.72 -11.52 3.03
C LEU A 74 4.27 -10.90 1.75
N ASN A 75 5.33 -11.48 1.18
CA ASN A 75 5.91 -11.06 -0.08
C ASN A 75 5.94 -12.22 -1.08
N LEU A 76 5.22 -12.06 -2.19
CA LEU A 76 5.09 -12.98 -3.31
C LEU A 76 5.36 -12.26 -4.64
N GLY A 77 5.31 -12.99 -5.75
CA GLY A 77 5.43 -12.44 -7.09
C GLY A 77 6.86 -12.39 -7.61
N ARG A 78 7.09 -11.60 -8.65
CA ARG A 78 8.31 -11.58 -9.49
C ARG A 78 8.63 -12.96 -10.09
N HIS A 79 7.60 -13.72 -10.43
CA HIS A 79 7.71 -15.00 -11.10
C HIS A 79 7.71 -14.80 -12.62
N SER A 80 8.34 -15.70 -13.37
CA SER A 80 8.25 -15.71 -14.84
C SER A 80 6.85 -16.03 -15.36
N GLN A 81 5.98 -16.58 -14.51
CA GLN A 81 4.59 -16.92 -14.81
C GLN A 81 3.68 -16.23 -13.81
N SER A 82 3.00 -15.17 -14.23
CA SER A 82 2.11 -14.36 -13.38
C SER A 82 0.86 -15.10 -12.92
N SER A 83 0.45 -16.17 -13.62
CA SER A 83 -0.81 -16.90 -13.39
C SER A 83 -0.83 -17.83 -12.19
N LYS A 84 0.28 -18.00 -11.47
CA LYS A 84 0.35 -18.93 -10.32
C LYS A 84 -0.20 -18.36 -9.02
N ILE A 85 -0.17 -17.04 -8.89
CA ILE A 85 -0.70 -16.30 -7.74
C ILE A 85 -1.76 -15.34 -8.26
N THR A 86 -2.99 -15.56 -7.82
CA THR A 86 -4.17 -14.84 -8.29
C THR A 86 -4.98 -14.29 -7.11
N ASP A 87 -6.16 -13.76 -7.41
CA ASP A 87 -7.16 -13.36 -6.41
C ASP A 87 -7.49 -14.49 -5.42
N LEU A 88 -7.27 -15.78 -5.74
CA LEU A 88 -7.44 -16.87 -4.78
C LEU A 88 -6.53 -16.73 -3.55
N THR A 89 -5.23 -16.46 -3.76
CA THR A 89 -4.31 -16.16 -2.65
C THR A 89 -4.74 -14.89 -1.94
N LEU A 90 -5.12 -13.84 -2.69
CA LEU A 90 -5.51 -12.56 -2.10
C LEU A 90 -6.77 -12.67 -1.21
N ASN A 91 -7.75 -13.47 -1.64
CA ASN A 91 -8.95 -13.78 -0.86
C ASN A 91 -8.59 -14.57 0.41
N ALA A 92 -7.63 -15.50 0.33
CA ALA A 92 -7.15 -16.21 1.51
C ALA A 92 -6.41 -15.29 2.49
N VAL A 93 -5.58 -14.36 2.00
CA VAL A 93 -4.96 -13.31 2.84
C VAL A 93 -6.05 -12.51 3.56
N SER A 94 -7.03 -12.01 2.80
CA SER A 94 -8.15 -11.21 3.32
C SER A 94 -9.00 -11.96 4.36
N LYS A 95 -9.10 -13.29 4.23
CA LYS A 95 -9.95 -14.13 5.10
C LYS A 95 -9.25 -14.61 6.36
N TYR A 96 -7.96 -14.90 6.29
CA TYR A 96 -7.25 -15.66 7.33
C TYR A 96 -6.19 -14.86 8.07
N THR A 97 -5.88 -13.64 7.65
CA THR A 97 -4.77 -12.85 8.21
C THR A 97 -5.15 -11.39 8.40
N GLN A 98 -4.50 -10.74 9.36
CA GLN A 98 -4.54 -9.28 9.52
C GLN A 98 -3.28 -8.69 8.88
N ILE A 99 -3.28 -8.61 7.55
CA ILE A 99 -2.07 -8.25 6.80
C ILE A 99 -1.72 -6.78 6.97
N GLU A 100 -0.43 -6.50 7.18
CA GLU A 100 0.12 -5.14 7.31
C GLU A 100 1.01 -4.79 6.10
N THR A 101 1.86 -5.74 5.69
CA THR A 101 2.77 -5.59 4.55
C THR A 101 2.51 -6.68 3.52
N LEU A 102 2.09 -6.29 2.31
CA LEU A 102 1.76 -7.20 1.23
C LEU A 102 2.48 -6.84 -0.07
N GLY A 103 3.31 -7.76 -0.57
CA GLY A 103 3.96 -7.66 -1.87
C GLY A 103 3.41 -8.68 -2.85
N LEU A 104 2.87 -8.23 -3.98
CA LEU A 104 2.27 -9.05 -5.04
C LEU A 104 2.79 -8.65 -6.43
N ALA A 105 4.00 -8.11 -6.51
CA ALA A 105 4.54 -7.58 -7.75
C ALA A 105 4.53 -8.64 -8.88
N GLY A 106 3.90 -8.34 -10.02
CA GLY A 106 3.80 -9.23 -11.17
C GLY A 106 2.85 -10.43 -11.00
N CYS A 107 2.05 -10.46 -9.93
CA CYS A 107 0.98 -11.45 -9.76
C CYS A 107 -0.24 -11.11 -10.63
N SER A 108 -1.07 -12.12 -10.91
CA SER A 108 -2.32 -11.98 -11.68
C SER A 108 -3.48 -11.54 -10.78
N ILE A 109 -3.33 -10.36 -10.18
CA ILE A 109 -4.34 -9.75 -9.30
C ILE A 109 -5.27 -8.85 -10.11
N THR A 110 -6.57 -9.00 -9.91
CA THR A 110 -7.60 -8.19 -10.58
C THR A 110 -8.17 -7.11 -9.65
N ASP A 111 -8.96 -6.21 -10.22
CA ASP A 111 -9.65 -5.18 -9.43
C ASP A 111 -10.53 -5.81 -8.33
N ASN A 112 -11.18 -6.94 -8.60
CA ASN A 112 -12.07 -7.62 -7.65
C ASN A 112 -11.32 -8.17 -6.43
N GLY A 113 -10.16 -8.80 -6.65
CA GLY A 113 -9.30 -9.24 -5.55
C GLY A 113 -8.85 -8.07 -4.68
N LEU A 114 -8.50 -6.94 -5.30
CA LEU A 114 -8.06 -5.76 -4.55
C LEU A 114 -9.18 -5.10 -3.74
N TRP A 115 -10.42 -5.09 -4.25
CA TRP A 115 -11.59 -4.68 -3.48
C TRP A 115 -11.84 -5.59 -2.27
N THR A 116 -11.67 -6.90 -2.44
CA THR A 116 -11.82 -7.86 -1.33
C THR A 116 -10.80 -7.59 -0.23
N LEU A 117 -9.55 -7.31 -0.60
CA LEU A 117 -8.53 -6.88 0.35
C LEU A 117 -8.90 -5.55 1.02
N ALA A 118 -9.33 -4.56 0.26
CA ALA A 118 -9.66 -3.24 0.78
C ALA A 118 -10.79 -3.28 1.82
N LEU A 119 -11.84 -4.07 1.57
CA LEU A 119 -12.98 -4.18 2.48
C LEU A 119 -12.66 -4.90 3.80
N THR A 120 -11.59 -5.70 3.84
CA THR A 120 -11.24 -6.53 5.00
C THR A 120 -10.04 -5.99 5.77
N SER A 121 -9.05 -5.44 5.06
CA SER A 121 -7.73 -5.08 5.58
C SER A 121 -7.45 -3.57 5.50
N SER A 122 -8.47 -2.73 5.31
CA SER A 122 -8.31 -1.27 5.18
C SER A 122 -7.53 -0.66 6.34
N ASP A 123 -7.82 -1.10 7.56
CA ASP A 123 -7.29 -0.50 8.79
C ASP A 123 -5.96 -1.11 9.23
N THR A 124 -5.56 -2.26 8.68
CA THR A 124 -4.31 -2.94 9.03
C THR A 124 -3.21 -2.72 8.01
N LEU A 125 -3.57 -2.59 6.73
CA LEU A 125 -2.60 -2.55 5.64
C LEU A 125 -1.82 -1.22 5.65
N THR A 126 -0.51 -1.31 5.83
CA THR A 126 0.41 -0.17 5.86
C THR A 126 1.33 -0.11 4.64
N ARG A 127 1.65 -1.26 4.03
CA ARG A 127 2.50 -1.35 2.84
C ARG A 127 1.91 -2.29 1.80
N LEU A 128 1.79 -1.81 0.57
CA LEU A 128 1.25 -2.57 -0.55
C LEU A 128 2.10 -2.38 -1.81
N SER A 129 2.60 -3.48 -2.37
CA SER A 129 3.32 -3.49 -3.66
C SER A 129 2.55 -4.29 -4.70
N LEU A 130 2.12 -3.60 -5.76
CA LEU A 130 1.36 -4.11 -6.91
C LEU A 130 2.11 -3.86 -8.23
N ASN A 131 3.42 -3.61 -8.15
CA ASN A 131 4.26 -3.36 -9.32
C ASN A 131 4.06 -4.44 -10.39
N GLY A 132 3.70 -4.05 -11.62
CA GLY A 132 3.53 -4.99 -12.74
C GLY A 132 2.27 -5.87 -12.66
N CYS A 133 1.31 -5.58 -11.77
CA CYS A 133 -0.01 -6.22 -11.79
C CYS A 133 -0.85 -5.67 -12.95
N VAL A 134 -0.64 -6.19 -14.16
CA VAL A 134 -1.17 -5.64 -15.42
C VAL A 134 -2.70 -5.73 -15.58
N GLN A 135 -3.38 -6.51 -14.74
CA GLN A 135 -4.85 -6.67 -14.77
C GLN A 135 -5.59 -5.61 -13.94
N LEU A 136 -4.87 -4.76 -13.20
CA LEU A 136 -5.46 -3.68 -12.43
C LEU A 136 -5.78 -2.47 -13.31
N THR A 137 -6.95 -1.88 -13.08
CA THR A 137 -7.45 -0.72 -13.82
C THR A 137 -7.84 0.42 -12.88
N ASN A 138 -8.41 1.49 -13.46
CA ASN A 138 -8.99 2.58 -12.68
C ASN A 138 -10.19 2.18 -11.80
N ASN A 139 -10.71 0.95 -11.93
CA ASN A 139 -11.80 0.46 -11.09
C ASN A 139 -11.32 -0.09 -9.73
N SER A 140 -10.02 -0.20 -9.49
CA SER A 140 -9.48 -0.60 -8.18
C SER A 140 -8.92 0.57 -7.39
N LEU A 141 -7.59 0.74 -7.34
CA LEU A 141 -6.91 1.70 -6.45
C LEU A 141 -7.54 3.10 -6.45
N PRO A 142 -7.84 3.75 -7.59
CA PRO A 142 -8.39 5.10 -7.57
C PRO A 142 -9.74 5.16 -6.88
N ARG A 143 -10.62 4.19 -7.13
CA ARG A 143 -11.93 4.13 -6.48
C ARG A 143 -11.81 3.76 -5.01
N ILE A 144 -10.97 2.77 -4.68
CA ILE A 144 -10.73 2.34 -3.30
C ILE A 144 -10.26 3.52 -2.43
N PHE A 145 -9.29 4.31 -2.90
CA PHE A 145 -8.85 5.52 -2.20
C PHE A 145 -9.91 6.64 -2.19
N ALA A 146 -10.73 6.77 -3.24
CA ALA A 146 -11.83 7.73 -3.26
C ALA A 146 -12.92 7.41 -2.21
N GLU A 147 -13.14 6.13 -1.91
CA GLU A 147 -14.04 5.67 -0.84
C GLU A 147 -13.41 5.78 0.57
N GLY A 148 -12.17 6.27 0.69
CA GLY A 148 -11.48 6.42 1.98
C GLY A 148 -10.96 5.12 2.58
N LEU A 149 -10.93 4.02 1.81
CA LEU A 149 -10.30 2.76 2.22
C LEU A 149 -8.78 2.85 2.07
N PHE A 150 -8.07 1.87 2.65
CA PHE A 150 -6.60 1.87 2.74
C PHE A 150 -6.06 3.13 3.43
N SER A 151 -6.80 3.63 4.42
CA SER A 151 -6.53 4.86 5.15
C SER A 151 -5.18 4.83 5.86
N ASN A 152 -4.66 3.65 6.24
CA ASN A 152 -3.38 3.48 6.95
C ASN A 152 -2.17 3.18 6.04
N VAL A 153 -2.37 3.15 4.72
CA VAL A 153 -1.25 2.92 3.79
C VAL A 153 -0.23 4.06 3.86
N SER A 154 1.00 3.68 4.17
CA SER A 154 2.17 4.55 4.23
C SER A 154 3.11 4.29 3.06
N VAL A 155 3.10 3.10 2.47
CA VAL A 155 3.87 2.80 1.24
C VAL A 155 3.02 2.07 0.22
N LEU A 156 2.93 2.65 -0.98
CA LEU A 156 2.24 2.09 -2.13
C LEU A 156 3.16 2.04 -3.35
N GLU A 157 3.41 0.86 -3.90
CA GLU A 157 4.25 0.68 -5.09
C GLU A 157 3.41 0.15 -6.27
N ILE A 158 3.25 0.95 -7.32
CA ILE A 158 2.29 0.73 -8.42
C ILE A 158 2.92 0.97 -9.81
N ARG A 159 4.23 0.77 -9.93
CA ARG A 159 4.96 0.88 -11.20
C ARG A 159 4.47 -0.16 -12.20
N HIS A 160 4.48 0.18 -13.49
CA HIS A 160 4.14 -0.72 -14.60
C HIS A 160 2.71 -1.31 -14.57
N ILE A 161 1.73 -0.59 -13.99
CA ILE A 161 0.29 -0.90 -14.13
C ILE A 161 -0.28 -0.01 -15.24
N LEU A 162 -0.21 -0.47 -16.49
CA LEU A 162 -0.47 0.38 -17.67
C LEU A 162 -1.92 0.87 -17.79
N ALA A 163 -2.90 0.10 -17.30
CA ALA A 163 -4.31 0.46 -17.35
C ALA A 163 -4.75 1.40 -16.21
N LEU A 164 -3.87 1.67 -15.25
CA LEU A 164 -4.08 2.64 -14.18
C LEU A 164 -3.63 4.02 -14.65
N THR A 165 -4.59 4.91 -14.91
CA THR A 165 -4.35 6.24 -15.48
C THR A 165 -5.03 7.38 -14.72
N ASN A 166 -5.99 7.07 -13.84
CA ASN A 166 -6.66 8.02 -12.98
C ASN A 166 -5.97 8.07 -11.61
N PHE A 167 -5.07 9.03 -11.44
CA PHE A 167 -4.31 9.18 -10.21
C PHE A 167 -4.87 10.21 -9.24
N LYS A 168 -5.92 10.96 -9.62
CA LYS A 168 -6.46 12.05 -8.80
C LYS A 168 -6.78 11.62 -7.36
N PRO A 169 -7.44 10.47 -7.10
CA PRO A 169 -7.71 10.03 -5.73
C PRO A 169 -6.46 9.74 -4.91
N LEU A 170 -5.41 9.19 -5.53
CA LEU A 170 -4.14 8.90 -4.85
C LEU A 170 -3.42 10.20 -4.45
N VAL A 171 -3.45 11.23 -5.32
CA VAL A 171 -2.89 12.55 -5.00
C VAL A 171 -3.64 13.20 -3.83
N LEU A 172 -4.98 13.12 -3.83
CA LEU A 172 -5.79 13.64 -2.73
C LEU A 172 -5.50 12.91 -1.42
N PHE A 173 -5.39 11.59 -1.45
CA PHE A 173 -5.00 10.78 -0.31
C PHE A 173 -3.63 11.21 0.26
N GLN A 174 -2.62 11.35 -0.60
CA GLN A 174 -1.27 11.75 -0.16
C GLN A 174 -1.24 13.13 0.50
N ARG A 175 -2.01 14.08 -0.01
CA ARG A 175 -2.14 15.40 0.62
C ARG A 175 -2.82 15.35 1.96
N LEU A 176 -3.89 14.56 2.09
CA LEU A 176 -4.59 14.39 3.36
C LEU A 176 -3.63 13.83 4.43
N LYS A 177 -2.78 12.87 4.05
CA LYS A 177 -1.70 12.37 4.91
C LYS A 177 -0.72 13.49 5.29
N TYR A 178 -0.22 14.24 4.32
CA TYR A 178 0.70 15.36 4.57
C TYR A 178 0.11 16.42 5.51
N GLN A 179 -1.16 16.80 5.33
CA GLN A 179 -1.87 17.76 6.20
C GLN A 179 -2.00 17.26 7.64
N ARG A 180 -2.03 15.94 7.85
CA ARG A 180 -2.06 15.31 9.17
C ARG A 180 -0.66 15.09 9.77
N GLY A 181 0.40 15.46 9.06
CA GLY A 181 1.78 15.17 9.46
C GLY A 181 2.16 13.70 9.30
N GLU A 182 1.43 12.94 8.49
CA GLU A 182 1.67 11.52 8.25
C GLU A 182 2.52 11.31 6.99
N ALA A 183 3.61 10.55 7.11
CA ALA A 183 4.47 10.24 5.98
C ALA A 183 3.84 9.18 5.08
N VAL A 184 3.82 9.43 3.76
CA VAL A 184 3.37 8.47 2.76
C VAL A 184 4.27 8.50 1.53
N LEU A 185 4.65 7.32 1.06
CA LEU A 185 5.44 7.10 -0.14
C LEU A 185 4.58 6.38 -1.19
N ILE A 186 4.29 7.05 -2.29
CA ILE A 186 3.64 6.42 -3.45
C ILE A 186 4.65 6.36 -4.58
N GLU A 187 5.16 5.17 -4.86
CA GLU A 187 6.05 4.92 -5.99
C GLU A 187 5.24 4.49 -7.21
N GLY A 188 5.16 5.36 -8.21
CA GLY A 188 4.45 5.11 -9.46
C GLY A 188 5.28 5.42 -10.69
N CYS A 189 4.60 5.68 -11.81
CA CYS A 189 5.26 6.13 -13.03
C CYS A 189 5.52 7.65 -13.00
N GLU A 190 6.40 8.14 -13.87
CA GLU A 190 6.70 9.59 -14.00
C GLU A 190 5.44 10.44 -14.21
N VAL A 191 4.40 9.87 -14.83
CA VAL A 191 3.09 10.53 -15.01
C VAL A 191 2.41 10.81 -13.67
N LEU A 192 2.52 9.90 -12.69
CA LEU A 192 2.01 10.11 -11.34
C LEU A 192 2.77 11.26 -10.68
N GLU A 193 4.10 11.22 -10.69
CA GLU A 193 4.95 12.26 -10.10
C GLU A 193 4.69 13.62 -10.74
N TYR A 194 4.52 13.67 -12.06
CA TYR A 194 4.18 14.88 -12.79
C TYR A 194 2.80 15.42 -12.40
N ARG A 195 1.77 14.55 -12.36
CA ARG A 195 0.39 14.95 -11.99
C ARG A 195 0.27 15.38 -10.54
N MET A 196 1.00 14.74 -9.64
CA MET A 196 1.14 15.17 -8.25
C MET A 196 1.69 16.60 -8.20
N ARG A 197 2.82 16.85 -8.86
CA ARG A 197 3.43 18.20 -8.95
C ARG A 197 2.50 19.24 -9.59
N THR A 198 1.78 18.89 -10.67
CA THR A 198 0.88 19.86 -11.33
C THR A 198 -0.34 20.18 -10.49
N GLU A 199 -0.89 19.19 -9.78
CA GLU A 199 -2.01 19.45 -8.90
C GLU A 199 -1.56 20.24 -7.67
N GLU A 200 -0.38 19.91 -7.08
CA GLU A 200 0.30 20.68 -6.01
C GLU A 200 0.36 22.14 -6.37
N TRP A 201 0.91 22.42 -7.55
CA TRP A 201 1.02 23.76 -8.07
C TRP A 201 -0.34 24.48 -8.23
N LYS A 202 -1.37 23.83 -8.79
CA LYS A 202 -2.70 24.45 -8.92
C LYS A 202 -3.33 24.82 -7.58
N GLN A 203 -3.11 23.99 -6.56
CA GLN A 203 -3.65 24.24 -5.23
C GLN A 203 -2.88 25.36 -4.53
N ASP A 204 -1.55 25.39 -4.65
CA ASP A 204 -0.74 26.50 -4.13
C ASP A 204 -1.14 27.82 -4.78
N MET A 205 -1.47 27.79 -6.08
CA MET A 205 -2.00 28.94 -6.80
C MET A 205 -3.36 29.38 -6.23
N LEU A 206 -4.27 28.45 -5.94
CA LEU A 206 -5.57 28.74 -5.30
C LEU A 206 -5.40 29.29 -3.89
N ASN A 207 -4.53 28.70 -3.08
CA ASN A 207 -4.24 29.15 -1.72
C ASN A 207 -3.63 30.56 -1.73
N SER A 208 -2.67 30.81 -2.63
CA SER A 208 -2.07 32.13 -2.82
C SER A 208 -3.11 33.16 -3.27
N ALA A 209 -4.01 32.80 -4.18
CA ALA A 209 -5.10 33.67 -4.61
C ALA A 209 -6.06 34.01 -3.47
N ARG A 210 -6.37 33.06 -2.58
CA ARG A 210 -7.18 33.31 -1.39
C ARG A 210 -6.48 34.26 -0.42
N MET A 211 -5.21 34.01 -0.10
CA MET A 211 -4.41 34.89 0.76
C MET A 211 -4.34 36.32 0.20
N LEU A 212 -4.12 36.48 -1.11
CA LEU A 212 -4.07 37.79 -1.75
C LEU A 212 -5.42 38.51 -1.71
N ASN A 213 -6.54 37.78 -1.84
CA ASN A 213 -7.86 38.36 -1.67
C ASN A 213 -8.12 38.76 -0.21
N GLU A 214 -7.73 37.95 0.77
CA GLU A 214 -7.84 38.30 2.19
C GLU A 214 -6.99 39.55 2.53
N ILE A 215 -5.78 39.66 2.00
CA ILE A 215 -4.93 40.85 2.14
C ILE A 215 -5.61 42.06 1.49
N LYS A 216 -6.17 41.89 0.29
CA LYS A 216 -6.89 42.97 -0.40
C LYS A 216 -8.09 43.44 0.42
N ASP A 217 -8.89 42.51 0.93
CA ASP A 217 -10.07 42.81 1.73
C ASP A 217 -9.65 43.55 3.02
N TRP A 218 -8.57 43.13 3.68
CA TRP A 218 -7.99 43.85 4.82
C TRP A 218 -7.49 45.26 4.46
N CYS A 219 -6.78 45.43 3.35
CA CYS A 219 -6.32 46.75 2.90
C CYS A 219 -7.47 47.68 2.46
N CYS A 220 -8.61 47.12 2.07
CA CYS A 220 -9.80 47.86 1.66
C CYS A 220 -10.85 47.97 2.76
N ASP A 221 -10.57 47.42 3.94
CA ASP A 221 -11.45 47.58 5.09
C ASP A 221 -11.40 49.02 5.57
N SER A 222 -12.56 49.62 5.77
CA SER A 222 -12.71 51.04 6.12
C SER A 222 -12.54 51.31 7.63
N ASP A 223 -12.30 50.26 8.42
CA ASP A 223 -12.08 50.30 9.85
C ASP A 223 -10.67 49.76 10.14
N ASP A 224 -9.68 50.65 10.12
CA ASP A 224 -8.30 50.34 10.50
C ASP A 224 -8.12 50.18 12.02
N GLY A 225 -9.21 50.33 12.79
CA GLY A 225 -9.19 50.28 14.25
C GLY A 225 -8.46 51.47 14.88
N ASP A 226 -8.05 52.46 14.07
CA ASP A 226 -7.41 53.67 14.56
C ASP A 226 -8.49 54.61 15.10
N ILE A 227 -8.28 55.06 16.34
CA ILE A 227 -9.12 56.07 16.96
C ILE A 227 -8.91 57.37 16.15
N PRO A 228 -9.98 58.04 15.67
CA PRO A 228 -9.84 59.24 14.84
C PRO A 228 -8.90 60.26 15.50
N PHE A 229 -7.99 60.89 14.74
CA PHE A 229 -7.01 61.85 15.28
C PHE A 229 -7.63 62.94 16.16
N GLU A 230 -8.88 63.33 15.89
CA GLU A 230 -9.64 64.29 16.70
C GLU A 230 -9.90 63.82 18.15
N SER A 231 -9.99 62.50 18.37
CA SER A 231 -10.19 61.89 19.69
C SER A 231 -8.91 61.77 20.52
N THR A 232 -7.72 61.80 19.89
CA THR A 232 -6.42 61.84 20.59
C THR A 232 -6.02 63.26 21.00
N MET A 233 -6.54 64.29 20.32
CA MET A 233 -6.32 65.70 20.68
C MET A 233 -7.22 66.21 21.81
N ALA A 234 -8.26 65.48 22.20
CA ALA A 234 -9.15 65.85 23.31
C ALA A 234 -8.61 65.49 24.71
N THR A 235 -7.41 64.90 24.80
CA THR A 235 -6.77 64.48 26.07
C THR A 235 -5.47 65.21 26.41
N LEU A 236 -5.14 66.29 25.68
CA LEU A 236 -4.09 67.26 26.02
C LEU A 236 -4.71 68.55 26.53
#